data_AF-A0A2N1A8I4-F1
#
_entry.id   AF-A0A2N1A8I4-F1
#
_cell.length_a   1.000
_cell.length_b   1.000
_cell.length_c   1.000
_cell.angle_alpha   90.00
_cell.angle_beta   90.00
_cell.angle_gamma   90.00
#
_symmetry.space_group_name_H-M   'P 1'
#
loop_
_entity.id
_entity.type
_entity.pdbx_description
1 polymer ?
#
loop_
_entity_poly.entity_id
_entity_poly.type
_entity_poly.pdbx_seq_one_letter_code
_entity_poly.pdbx_strand_id
1 'polypeptide(L)'
;SDDEICVRWSQIYTLSPLVVRWQKGELTSEIQKEAALEIIAKWRKRLSSISWFMRCLNEFIAVKANKEDKCKGRFWEGRFKSQALLDE
;
A
#
# COMPACT_ATOMS: atom_id res chain seq x y z
N SER A 1 12.16 -10.14 1.83
CA SER A 1 11.45 -11.28 2.50
C SER A 1 10.02 -10.87 2.86
N ASP A 2 9.20 -11.72 3.47
CA ASP A 2 7.87 -11.30 3.98
C ASP A 2 7.96 -10.28 5.12
N ASP A 3 8.99 -10.39 5.98
CA ASP A 3 9.29 -9.36 6.98
C ASP A 3 9.58 -8.00 6.36
N GLU A 4 10.36 -7.97 5.27
CA GLU A 4 10.68 -6.74 4.56
C GLU A 4 9.42 -6.08 3.98
N ILE A 5 8.48 -6.88 3.46
CA ILE A 5 7.19 -6.36 2.99
C ILE A 5 6.41 -5.73 4.14
N CYS A 6 6.40 -6.36 5.32
CA CYS A 6 5.75 -5.80 6.51
C CYS A 6 6.41 -4.47 6.93
N VAL A 7 7.74 -4.41 6.98
CA VAL A 7 8.48 -3.19 7.31
C VAL A 7 8.13 -2.06 6.34
N ARG A 8 8.22 -2.31 5.03
CA ARG A 8 7.88 -1.29 4.00
C ARG A 8 6.41 -0.86 4.07
N TRP A 9 5.50 -1.80 4.29
CA TRP A 9 4.07 -1.47 4.44
C TRP A 9 3.81 -0.59 5.66
N SER A 10 4.48 -0.88 6.79
CA SER A 10 4.32 -0.13 8.05
C SER A 10 4.69 1.35 7.96
N GLN A 11 5.54 1.72 7.00
CA GLN A 11 5.94 3.12 6.77
C GLN A 11 4.83 3.95 6.11
N ILE A 12 3.85 3.30 5.48
CA ILE A 12 2.79 3.95 4.70
C ILE A 12 1.42 3.72 5.36
N TYR A 13 1.20 2.53 5.92
CA TYR A 13 -0.08 2.08 6.46
C TYR A 13 0.08 1.27 7.75
N THR A 14 -0.97 1.24 8.56
CA THR A 14 -1.02 0.38 9.75
C THR A 14 -1.02 -1.10 9.36
N LEU A 15 -0.31 -1.93 10.13
CA LEU A 15 -0.30 -3.37 9.96
C LEU A 15 -1.60 -4.01 10.45
N SER A 16 -2.03 -5.08 9.78
CA SER A 16 -3.13 -5.92 10.27
C SER A 16 -2.73 -6.58 11.59
N PRO A 17 -3.61 -6.62 12.62
CA PRO A 17 -3.33 -7.30 13.88
C PRO A 17 -2.92 -8.77 13.71
N LEU A 18 -3.50 -9.45 12.70
CA LEU A 18 -3.13 -10.82 12.36
C LEU A 18 -1.66 -10.93 11.91
N VAL A 19 -1.21 -9.98 11.09
CA VAL A 19 0.18 -9.95 10.61
C VAL A 19 1.15 -9.56 11.73
N VAL A 20 0.75 -8.67 12.65
CA VAL A 20 1.55 -8.35 13.83
C VAL A 20 1.78 -9.60 14.69
N ARG A 21 0.73 -10.39 14.94
CA ARG A 21 0.85 -11.66 15.68
C ARG A 21 1.69 -12.69 14.93
N TRP A 22 1.58 -12.73 13.60
CA TRP A 22 2.43 -13.57 12.75
C TRP A 22 3.92 -13.22 12.90
N GLN A 23 4.28 -11.93 12.85
CA GLN A 23 5.67 -11.47 13.00
C GLN A 23 6.28 -11.82 14.37
N LYS A 24 5.44 -11.89 15.41
CA LYS A 24 5.86 -12.27 16.77
C LYS A 24 5.93 -13.79 16.99
N GLY A 25 5.52 -14.61 16.00
CA GLY A 25 5.43 -16.06 16.15
C GLY A 25 4.31 -16.51 17.10
N GLU A 26 3.31 -15.66 17.37
CA GLU A 26 2.22 -15.93 18.32
C GLU A 26 1.05 -16.75 17.71
N LEU A 27 1.17 -17.15 16.43
CA LEU A 27 0.13 -17.89 15.72
C LEU A 27 0.39 -19.40 15.78
N THR A 28 -0.51 -20.12 16.46
CA THR A 28 -0.46 -21.58 16.59
C THR A 28 -1.24 -22.31 15.51
N SER A 29 -2.28 -21.67 14.95
CA SER A 29 -3.13 -22.25 13.90
C SER A 29 -2.52 -22.01 12.52
N GLU A 30 -2.38 -23.08 11.73
CA GLU A 30 -1.84 -23.00 10.37
C GLU A 30 -2.71 -22.14 9.45
N ILE A 31 -4.04 -22.23 9.60
CA ILE A 31 -4.99 -21.39 8.87
C ILE A 31 -4.75 -19.90 9.14
N GLN A 32 -4.45 -19.53 10.40
CA GLN A 32 -4.15 -18.14 10.74
C GLN A 32 -2.84 -17.65 10.12
N LYS A 33 -1.83 -18.52 10.06
CA LYS A 33 -0.56 -18.20 9.39
C LYS A 33 -0.76 -18.00 7.90
N GLU A 34 -1.47 -18.91 7.25
CA GLU A 34 -1.78 -18.82 5.82
C GLU A 34 -2.54 -17.53 5.50
N ALA A 35 -3.56 -17.19 6.29
CA ALA A 35 -4.28 -15.93 6.15
C ALA A 35 -3.37 -14.69 6.34
N ALA A 36 -2.40 -14.73 7.24
CA ALA A 36 -1.43 -13.66 7.41
C ALA A 36 -0.52 -13.53 6.17
N LEU A 37 -0.02 -14.65 5.64
CA LEU A 37 0.79 -14.69 4.43
C LEU A 37 0.04 -14.21 3.19
N GLU A 38 -1.25 -14.51 3.07
CA GLU A 38 -2.09 -13.96 1.99
C GLU A 38 -2.20 -12.43 2.05
N ILE A 39 -2.32 -11.87 3.26
CA ILE A 39 -2.34 -10.42 3.46
C ILE A 39 -1.00 -9.82 3.01
N ILE A 40 0.11 -10.42 3.42
CA ILE A 40 1.46 -9.98 3.05
C ILE A 40 1.67 -10.09 1.53
N ALA A 41 1.21 -11.16 0.90
CA ALA A 41 1.26 -11.34 -0.55
C ALA A 41 0.47 -10.26 -1.30
N LYS A 42 -0.69 -9.85 -0.75
CA LYS A 42 -1.44 -8.70 -1.27
C LYS A 42 -0.61 -7.43 -1.13
N TRP A 43 -0.02 -7.14 0.03
CA TRP A 43 0.83 -5.96 0.22
C TRP A 43 2.02 -5.93 -0.73
N ARG A 44 2.68 -7.07 -0.95
CA ARG A 44 3.78 -7.21 -1.92
C ARG A 44 3.35 -6.77 -3.32
N LYS A 45 2.22 -7.28 -3.82
CA LYS A 45 1.66 -6.88 -5.13
C LYS A 45 1.35 -5.38 -5.19
N ARG A 46 0.92 -4.78 -4.08
CA ARG A 46 0.59 -3.35 -4.01
C ARG A 46 1.84 -2.48 -4.00
N LEU A 47 2.84 -2.83 -3.20
CA LEU A 47 4.12 -2.13 -3.12
C LEU A 47 4.91 -2.17 -4.44
N SER A 48 4.71 -3.21 -5.26
CA SER A 48 5.33 -3.32 -6.58
C SER A 48 4.47 -2.77 -7.73
N SER A 49 3.32 -2.13 -7.44
CA SER A 49 2.39 -1.64 -8.45
C SER A 49 2.50 -0.12 -8.60
N ILE A 50 2.93 0.33 -9.78
CA ILE A 50 2.96 1.77 -10.13
C ILE A 50 1.58 2.42 -9.99
N SER A 51 0.52 1.69 -10.32
CA SER A 51 -0.85 2.18 -10.15
C SER A 51 -1.20 2.44 -8.69
N TRP A 52 -0.72 1.59 -7.77
CA TRP A 52 -0.91 1.84 -6.34
C TRP A 52 -0.07 3.00 -5.86
N PHE A 53 1.19 3.09 -6.28
CA PHE A 53 2.04 4.23 -5.97
C PHE A 53 1.38 5.56 -6.39
N MET A 54 0.93 5.64 -7.65
CA MET A 54 0.24 6.82 -8.18
C MET A 54 -1.05 7.13 -7.42
N ARG A 55 -1.82 6.10 -7.02
CA ARG A 55 -3.02 6.30 -6.22
C ARG A 55 -2.71 6.94 -4.87
N CYS A 56 -1.70 6.44 -4.14
CA CYS A 56 -1.31 6.99 -2.85
C CYS A 56 -0.80 8.44 -2.97
N LEU A 57 0.06 8.69 -3.96
CA LEU A 57 0.62 10.02 -4.22
C LEU A 57 -0.47 11.04 -4.57
N ASN A 58 -1.34 10.66 -5.52
CA ASN A 58 -2.40 11.54 -5.99
C ASN A 58 -3.42 11.87 -4.89
N GLU A 59 -3.78 10.90 -4.05
CA GLU A 59 -4.69 11.11 -2.92
C GLU A 59 -4.11 12.14 -1.93
N PHE A 60 -2.85 11.98 -1.54
CA PHE A 60 -2.20 12.90 -0.61
C PHE A 60 -2.16 14.35 -1.14
N ILE A 61 -1.77 14.54 -2.40
CA ILE A 61 -1.71 15.87 -3.03
C ILE A 61 -3.11 16.46 -3.16
N ALA A 62 -4.08 15.68 -3.64
CA ALA A 62 -5.46 16.12 -3.83
C ALA A 62 -6.08 16.61 -2.51
N VAL A 63 -5.90 15.86 -1.42
CA VAL A 63 -6.41 16.25 -0.09
C VAL A 63 -5.76 17.54 0.40
N LYS A 64 -4.45 17.70 0.21
CA LYS A 64 -3.74 18.93 0.60
C LYS A 64 -4.21 20.14 -0.20
N ALA A 65 -4.27 20.03 -1.53
CA ALA A 65 -4.70 21.12 -2.40
C ALA A 65 -6.16 21.52 -2.13
N ASN A 66 -7.07 20.55 -2.02
CA ASN A 66 -8.47 20.83 -1.66
C ASN A 66 -8.60 21.54 -0.32
N LYS A 67 -7.75 21.18 0.67
CA LYS A 67 -7.74 21.82 1.99
C LYS A 67 -7.26 23.27 1.90
N GLU A 68 -6.22 23.54 1.11
CA GLU A 68 -5.67 24.87 0.87
C GLU A 68 -6.72 25.78 0.21
N ASP A 69 -7.41 25.28 -0.82
CA ASP A 69 -8.43 26.01 -1.58
C ASP A 69 -9.80 26.04 -0.88
N LYS A 70 -9.93 25.41 0.29
CA LYS A 70 -11.19 25.23 1.04
C LYS A 70 -12.32 24.63 0.19
N CYS A 71 -11.97 23.79 -0.78
CA CYS A 71 -12.91 23.15 -1.68
C CYS A 71 -13.03 21.65 -1.40
N LYS A 72 -13.97 21.00 -2.08
CA LYS A 72 -14.18 19.56 -2.02
C LYS A 72 -14.38 19.03 -3.43
N GLY A 73 -14.06 17.76 -3.63
CA GLY A 73 -14.31 17.07 -4.88
C GLY A 73 -13.07 16.41 -5.43
N ARG A 74 -13.17 16.04 -6.70
CA ARG A 74 -12.15 15.29 -7.41
C ARG A 74 -11.09 16.25 -7.95
N PHE A 75 -9.85 16.10 -7.49
CA PHE A 75 -8.73 16.94 -7.94
C PHE A 75 -8.12 16.43 -9.26
N TRP A 76 -7.99 15.11 -9.43
CA TRP A 76 -7.40 14.47 -10.61
C TRP A 76 -8.44 13.71 -11.46
N GLU A 77 -8.21 13.59 -12.75
CA GLU A 77 -8.95 12.66 -13.61
C GLU A 77 -8.80 11.20 -13.15
N GLY A 78 -9.70 10.31 -13.59
CA GLY A 78 -9.72 8.92 -13.10
C GLY A 78 -8.63 8.00 -13.63
N ARG A 79 -7.86 8.44 -14.62
CA ARG A 79 -6.81 7.63 -15.25
C ARG A 79 -5.50 8.39 -15.18
N PHE A 80 -4.41 7.66 -14.95
CA PHE A 80 -3.05 8.18 -15.11
C PHE A 80 -2.44 7.54 -16.35
N LYS A 81 -1.46 8.22 -16.96
CA LYS A 81 -0.63 7.67 -18.03
C LYS A 81 0.78 7.48 -17.48
N SER A 82 1.38 6.34 -17.80
CA SER A 82 2.79 6.05 -17.50
C SER A 82 3.46 5.55 -18.76
N GLN A 83 4.65 6.05 -19.04
CA GLN A 83 5.48 5.62 -20.16
C GLN A 83 6.83 5.19 -19.59
N ALA A 84 7.23 3.95 -19.88
CA ALA A 84 8.58 3.50 -19.59
C ALA A 84 9.52 4.25 -20.52
N LEU A 85 10.54 4.88 -19.94
CA LEU A 85 11.69 5.38 -20.70
C LEU A 85 12.63 4.19 -20.83
N LEU A 86 12.86 3.74 -22.05
CA LEU A 86 13.91 2.78 -22.35
C LEU A 86 15.19 3.59 -22.56
N ASP A 87 16.26 3.17 -21.89
CA ASP A 87 17.60 3.62 -22.25
C ASP A 87 17.93 3.00 -23.62
N GLU A 88 18.63 3.74 -24.50
CA GLU A 88 19.08 3.25 -25.83
C GLU A 88 19.95 1.99 -25.74
#